data_AF-A0A843GVX5-F1
#
_entry.id   AF-A0A843GVX5-F1
#
_cell.length_a   1.000
_cell.length_b   1.000
_cell.length_c   1.000
_cell.angle_alpha   90.00
_cell.angle_beta   90.00
_cell.angle_gamma   90.00
#
_symmetry.space_group_name_H-M   'P 1'
#
loop_
_entity.id
_entity.type
_entity.pdbx_description
1 polymer ?
#
loop_
_entity_poly.entity_id
_entity_poly.type
_entity_poly.pdbx_seq_one_letter_code
_entity_poly.pdbx_strand_id
1 'polypeptide(L)'
;MNDVILIREFIHGDVGVAADYKSAIYYLIKEGWIDDYTDIYDENKNRGLPISEVLGKNWRTTLLNANEDWFNDTFLELFRLRHAEIYKYK
;
A
#
# COMPACT_ATOMS: atom_id res chain seq x y z
N MET A 1 -0.83 -17.40 -13.36
CA MET A 1 -0.63 -15.99 -13.73
C MET A 1 -0.02 -15.33 -12.51
N ASN A 2 1.15 -14.71 -12.65
CA ASN A 2 1.78 -14.01 -11.54
C ASN A 2 1.57 -12.52 -11.77
N ASP A 3 0.80 -11.89 -10.90
CA ASP A 3 0.49 -10.47 -10.94
C ASP A 3 1.71 -9.69 -10.45
N VAL A 4 2.45 -9.06 -11.37
CA VAL A 4 3.58 -8.21 -10.97
C VAL A 4 3.04 -6.84 -10.58
N ILE A 5 3.38 -6.39 -9.37
CA ILE A 5 2.99 -5.08 -8.83
C ILE A 5 4.21 -4.17 -8.84
N LEU A 6 4.13 -3.12 -9.64
CA LEU A 6 5.07 -2.00 -9.59
C LEU A 6 4.62 -1.03 -8.49
N ILE A 7 5.54 -0.68 -7.61
CA ILE A 7 5.31 0.22 -6.48
C ILE A 7 5.91 1.59 -6.84
N ARG A 8 5.08 2.64 -6.91
CA ARG A 8 5.44 3.98 -7.42
C ARG A 8 5.09 5.13 -6.50
N GLU A 9 6.06 5.70 -5.81
CA GLU A 9 5.83 6.83 -4.90
C GLU A 9 5.87 8.18 -5.66
N PHE A 10 5.07 9.15 -5.19
CA PHE A 10 4.85 10.42 -5.90
C PHE A 10 6.14 11.25 -6.08
N ILE A 11 7.03 11.22 -5.09
CA ILE A 11 8.28 12.01 -5.06
C ILE A 11 9.44 11.25 -5.71
N HIS A 12 9.56 9.94 -5.46
CA HIS A 12 10.73 9.13 -5.80
C HIS A 12 10.55 8.29 -7.08
N GLY A 13 9.34 8.19 -7.62
CA GLY A 13 9.05 7.39 -8.81
C GLY A 13 8.99 5.90 -8.50
N ASP A 14 9.64 5.07 -9.31
CA ASP A 14 9.64 3.61 -9.14
C ASP A 14 10.48 3.21 -7.91
N VAL A 15 9.83 2.74 -6.85
CA VAL A 15 10.49 2.37 -5.59
C VAL A 15 10.66 0.87 -5.42
N GLY A 16 9.86 0.04 -6.11
CA GLY A 16 9.99 -1.41 -6.01
C GLY A 16 9.10 -2.20 -6.96
N VAL A 17 9.37 -3.50 -7.06
CA VAL A 17 8.58 -4.47 -7.82
C VAL A 17 8.33 -5.69 -6.95
N ALA A 18 7.10 -6.18 -6.93
CA ALA A 18 6.69 -7.36 -6.18
C ALA A 18 5.94 -8.35 -7.08
N ALA A 19 6.01 -9.64 -6.72
CA ALA A 19 5.39 -10.73 -7.49
C ALA A 19 3.89 -10.95 -7.19
N ASP A 20 3.38 -10.31 -6.12
CA ASP A 20 1.98 -10.28 -5.70
C ASP A 20 1.78 -9.16 -4.65
N TYR A 21 0.52 -8.91 -4.24
CA TYR A 21 0.18 -7.86 -3.28
C TYR A 21 0.75 -8.11 -1.88
N LYS A 22 0.80 -9.37 -1.43
CA LYS A 22 1.34 -9.71 -0.11
C LYS A 22 2.82 -9.37 -0.03
N SER A 23 3.56 -9.70 -1.08
CA SER A 23 4.97 -9.39 -1.25
C SER A 23 5.20 -7.87 -1.32
N ALA A 24 4.29 -7.12 -1.97
CA ALA A 24 4.35 -5.66 -2.00
C ALA A 24 4.17 -5.03 -0.60
N ILE A 25 3.16 -5.48 0.16
CA ILE A 25 2.95 -5.04 1.55
C ILE A 25 4.18 -5.36 2.41
N TYR A 26 4.67 -6.60 2.34
CA TYR A 26 5.81 -7.03 3.12
C TYR A 26 7.07 -6.20 2.80
N TYR A 27 7.34 -5.95 1.52
CA TYR A 27 8.42 -5.09 1.06
C TYR A 27 8.33 -3.69 1.68
N LEU A 28 7.18 -3.04 1.57
CA LEU A 28 7.01 -1.67 2.06
C LEU A 28 7.15 -1.56 3.58
N ILE A 29 6.64 -2.54 4.34
CA ILE A 29 6.81 -2.58 5.80
C ILE A 29 8.29 -2.80 6.16
N LYS A 30 8.95 -3.76 5.50
CA LYS A 30 10.31 -4.17 5.84
C LYS A 30 11.34 -3.08 5.52
N GLU A 31 11.21 -2.43 4.38
CA GLU A 31 12.11 -1.35 3.95
C GLU A 31 11.78 0.00 4.62
N GLY A 32 10.74 0.03 5.47
CA GLY A 32 10.40 1.21 6.27
C GLY A 32 9.72 2.33 5.48
N TRP A 33 9.14 2.03 4.32
CA TRP A 33 8.35 2.99 3.54
C TRP A 33 7.00 3.32 4.21
N ILE A 34 6.48 2.40 5.03
CA ILE A 34 5.28 2.61 5.84
C ILE A 34 5.70 2.73 7.31
N ASP A 35 5.23 3.78 7.95
CA ASP A 35 5.36 4.00 9.38
C ASP A 35 4.01 4.37 10.01
N ASP A 36 4.02 4.64 11.32
CA ASP A 36 2.79 4.93 12.08
C ASP A 36 2.12 6.26 11.64
N TYR A 37 2.84 7.13 10.91
CA TYR A 37 2.40 8.44 10.40
C TYR A 37 2.05 8.42 8.92
N THR A 38 2.17 7.28 8.26
CA THR A 38 1.76 7.15 6.86
C THR A 38 0.25 7.40 6.76
N ASP A 39 -0.13 8.38 5.94
CA ASP A 39 -1.51 8.85 5.84
C ASP A 39 -2.37 7.96 4.94
N ILE A 40 -3.50 7.50 5.46
CA ILE A 40 -4.64 6.98 4.69
C ILE A 40 -5.56 8.15 4.37
N TYR A 41 -5.93 8.32 3.11
CA TYR A 41 -6.92 9.33 2.74
C TYR A 41 -8.31 8.97 3.28
N ASP A 42 -8.94 9.90 4.00
CA ASP A 42 -10.34 9.78 4.46
C ASP A 42 -11.20 10.73 3.63
N GLU A 43 -11.93 10.19 2.66
CA GLU A 43 -12.82 10.96 1.79
C GLU A 43 -13.88 11.74 2.58
N ASN A 44 -14.39 11.18 3.69
CA ASN A 44 -15.45 11.82 4.47
C ASN A 44 -14.97 13.09 5.18
N LYS A 45 -13.68 13.12 5.53
CA LYS A 45 -13.04 14.25 6.23
C LYS A 45 -12.17 15.10 5.32
N ASN A 46 -12.02 14.72 4.06
CA ASN A 46 -11.17 15.37 3.07
C ASN A 46 -9.74 15.62 3.61
N ARG A 47 -9.16 14.62 4.29
CA ARG A 47 -7.83 14.72 4.92
C ARG A 47 -7.15 13.35 5.01
N GLY A 48 -5.83 13.35 5.12
CA GLY A 48 -5.05 12.17 5.54
C GLY A 48 -5.22 11.90 7.03
N LEU A 49 -5.33 10.63 7.40
CA LEU A 49 -5.28 10.14 8.78
C LEU A 49 -4.12 9.16 8.92
N PRO A 50 -3.34 9.21 10.01
CA PRO A 50 -2.29 8.23 10.25
C PRO A 50 -2.84 6.80 10.24
N ILE A 51 -2.11 5.88 9.62
CA ILE A 51 -2.49 4.46 9.55
C ILE A 51 -2.77 3.85 10.93
N SER A 52 -2.03 4.32 11.94
CA SER A 52 -2.20 3.88 13.33
C SER A 52 -3.51 4.35 13.96
N GLU A 53 -4.08 5.48 13.52
CA GLU A 53 -5.42 5.95 13.94
C GLU A 53 -6.53 5.17 13.24
N VAL A 54 -6.31 4.75 11.99
CA VAL A 54 -7.31 4.05 11.17
C VAL A 54 -7.36 2.54 11.47
N LEU A 55 -6.20 1.89 11.49
CA LEU A 55 -6.07 0.43 11.65
C LEU A 55 -5.65 0.01 13.07
N GLY A 56 -5.36 0.98 13.93
CA GLY A 56 -4.91 0.75 15.30
C GLY A 56 -3.43 0.39 15.43
N LYS A 57 -2.99 0.15 16.67
CA LYS A 57 -1.58 -0.13 17.00
C LYS A 57 -1.00 -1.39 16.35
N ASN A 58 -1.86 -2.33 15.93
CA ASN A 58 -1.46 -3.58 15.30
C ASN A 58 -1.50 -3.52 13.76
N TRP A 59 -1.51 -2.32 13.17
CA TRP A 59 -1.69 -2.11 11.74
C TRP A 59 -0.76 -2.95 10.86
N ARG A 60 0.50 -3.19 11.28
CA ARG A 60 1.45 -4.04 10.54
C ARG A 60 0.90 -5.45 10.32
N THR A 61 0.34 -6.05 11.39
CA THR A 61 -0.29 -7.36 11.33
C THR A 61 -1.59 -7.33 10.51
N THR A 62 -2.36 -6.24 10.61
CA THR A 62 -3.58 -6.05 9.80
C THR A 62 -3.25 -6.04 8.31
N LEU A 63 -2.25 -5.25 7.89
CA LEU A 63 -1.83 -5.18 6.49
C LEU A 63 -1.32 -6.52 5.96
N LEU A 64 -0.48 -7.23 6.73
CA LEU A 64 0.05 -8.54 6.30
C LEU A 64 -1.03 -9.62 6.12
N ASN A 65 -2.19 -9.44 6.76
CA ASN A 65 -3.35 -10.33 6.65
C ASN A 65 -4.47 -9.76 5.77
N ALA A 66 -4.27 -8.60 5.14
CA ALA A 66 -5.24 -8.01 4.24
C ALA A 66 -5.48 -8.93 3.05
N ASN A 67 -6.69 -8.87 2.48
CA ASN A 67 -7.01 -9.53 1.22
C ASN A 67 -6.69 -8.60 0.04
N GLU A 68 -6.78 -9.16 -1.17
CA GLU A 68 -6.45 -8.44 -2.40
C GLU A 68 -7.40 -7.27 -2.66
N ASP A 69 -8.70 -7.43 -2.41
CA ASP A 69 -9.70 -6.36 -2.58
C ASP A 69 -9.36 -5.14 -1.72
N TRP A 70 -9.07 -5.37 -0.44
CA TRP A 70 -8.69 -4.31 0.49
C TRP A 70 -7.38 -3.63 0.09
N PHE A 71 -6.41 -4.41 -0.41
CA PHE A 71 -5.16 -3.86 -0.94
C PHE A 71 -5.45 -2.95 -2.14
N ASN A 72 -6.25 -3.39 -3.12
CA ASN A 72 -6.55 -2.55 -4.29
C ASN A 72 -7.28 -1.25 -3.90
N ASP A 73 -8.22 -1.32 -2.96
CA ASP A 73 -9.00 -0.16 -2.52
C ASP A 73 -8.18 0.79 -1.63
N THR A 74 -7.36 0.26 -0.71
CA THR A 74 -6.70 1.06 0.34
C THR A 74 -5.24 1.36 0.04
N PHE A 75 -4.52 0.47 -0.66
CA PHE A 75 -3.10 0.66 -0.96
C PHE A 75 -2.87 1.76 -2.00
N LEU A 76 -3.80 1.95 -2.93
CA LEU A 76 -3.77 3.09 -3.86
C LEU A 76 -3.91 4.42 -3.11
N GLU A 77 -4.72 4.45 -2.05
CA GLU A 77 -4.96 5.65 -1.25
C GLU A 77 -3.89 5.92 -0.18
N LEU A 78 -3.30 4.85 0.39
CA LEU A 78 -2.30 4.87 1.47
C LEU A 78 -1.00 5.62 1.14
N PHE A 79 -0.73 5.86 -0.14
CA PHE A 79 0.62 6.24 -0.58
C PHE A 79 0.63 7.35 -1.64
N ARG A 80 -0.54 7.91 -2.00
CA ARG A 80 -0.66 8.77 -3.19
C ARG A 80 0.03 8.14 -4.44
N LEU A 81 0.07 6.81 -4.54
CA LEU A 81 0.64 6.11 -5.70
C LEU A 81 -0.33 6.39 -6.84
N ARG A 82 0.15 7.08 -7.87
CA ARG A 82 -0.67 7.44 -9.03
C ARG A 82 -1.24 6.23 -9.78
N HIS A 83 -0.69 5.04 -9.56
CA HIS A 83 -1.06 3.80 -10.24
C HIS A 83 -0.37 2.59 -9.58
N ALA A 84 -1.11 1.52 -9.29
CA ALA A 84 -0.57 0.16 -9.27
C ALA A 84 -0.95 -0.47 -10.62
N GLU A 85 -0.06 -0.45 -11.61
CA GLU A 85 -0.31 -1.18 -12.85
C GLU A 85 -0.02 -2.67 -12.59
N ILE A 86 -1.09 -3.48 -12.57
CA ILE A 86 -0.97 -4.94 -12.54
C ILE A 86 -0.62 -5.42 -13.95
N TYR A 87 0.65 -5.79 -14.16
CA TYR A 87 1.08 -6.36 -15.44
C TYR A 87 0.76 -7.85 -15.48
N LYS A 88 -0.34 -8.21 -16.15
CA LYS A 88 -0.67 -9.61 -16.46
C LYS A 88 0.16 -10.08 -17.66
N TYR A 89 1.20 -10.87 -17.40
CA TYR A 89 1.91 -11.58 -18.47
C TYR A 89 0.98 -12.62 -19.13
N LYS A 90 0.81 -12.51 -20.46
CA LYS A 90 0.14 -13.52 -21.30
C LYS A 90 1.10 -14.60 -21.74
#